data_AF-A0A842W930-F1
#
_entry.id   AF-A0A842W930-F1
#
_cell.length_a   1.000
_cell.length_b   1.000
_cell.length_c   1.000
_cell.angle_alpha   90.00
_cell.angle_beta   90.00
_cell.angle_gamma   90.00
#
_symmetry.space_group_name_H-M   'P 1'
#
loop_
_entity.id
_entity.type
_entity.pdbx_description
1 polymer ?
#
loop_
_entity_poly.entity_id
_entity_poly.type
_entity_poly.pdbx_seq_one_letter_code
_entity_poly.pdbx_strand_id
1 'polypeptide(L)'
;MKKTVSLDEARRIILEGKAPSEMHVEGGLNLRGCTSLKSLPEGLHVGGDLDLEGCTSLKSMPEGLYVGGWLDLEGCTSLKSMPEGLYVGGSLDLSKCNSLKRLPEGLHVEGNLNLFGCTSLKSLPEGLHVGGSLDLYGCTSLKRLPEGLHIKGWLYLEGCSSLERLPYSIHVERCVWCDEDLIRSIPYEDLPLYMGLKWYNQETFDKKLKGAL
;
A
#
# COMPACT_ATOMS: atom_id res chain seq x y z
N MET A 1 -25.17 25.13 -3.49
CA MET A 1 -23.94 25.51 -2.75
C MET A 1 -23.57 24.35 -1.86
N LYS A 2 -22.44 23.67 -2.11
CA LYS A 2 -21.94 22.65 -1.17
C LYS A 2 -21.48 23.40 0.09
N LYS A 3 -21.98 23.00 1.26
CA LYS A 3 -21.72 23.67 2.53
C LYS A 3 -20.34 23.19 3.00
N THR A 4 -19.31 24.01 2.83
CA THR A 4 -17.96 23.69 3.31
C THR A 4 -17.97 23.63 4.84
N VAL A 5 -17.58 22.48 5.40
CA VAL A 5 -17.45 22.26 6.84
C VAL A 5 -16.03 22.60 7.26
N SER A 6 -15.83 23.30 8.38
CA SER A 6 -14.48 23.55 8.90
C SER A 6 -13.80 22.24 9.31
N LEU A 7 -12.46 22.21 9.34
CA LEU A 7 -11.71 20.98 9.68
C LEU A 7 -12.06 20.47 11.09
N ASP A 8 -12.19 21.37 12.07
CA ASP A 8 -12.57 21.02 13.44
C ASP A 8 -13.98 20.45 13.52
N GLU A 9 -14.93 21.06 12.80
CA GLU A 9 -16.30 20.57 12.77
C GLU A 9 -16.38 19.22 12.07
N ALA A 10 -15.63 19.03 10.97
CA ALA A 10 -15.55 17.77 10.25
C ALA A 10 -15.03 16.65 11.14
N ARG A 11 -13.90 16.90 11.81
CA ARG A 11 -13.35 15.97 12.79
C ARG A 11 -14.37 15.63 13.88
N ARG A 12 -15.04 16.64 14.45
CA ARG A 12 -16.01 16.46 15.53
C ARG A 12 -17.17 15.57 15.10
N ILE A 13 -17.83 15.88 13.98
CA ILE A 13 -19.02 15.12 13.55
C ILE A 13 -18.68 13.70 13.08
N ILE A 14 -17.48 13.46 12.54
CA ILE A 14 -17.00 12.11 12.21
C ILE A 14 -16.85 11.28 13.48
N LEU A 15 -16.17 11.82 14.50
CA LEU A 15 -15.93 11.11 15.75
C LEU A 15 -17.20 10.88 16.57
N GLU A 16 -18.20 11.75 16.42
CA GLU A 16 -19.53 11.57 17.00
C GLU A 16 -20.42 10.59 16.21
N GLY A 17 -19.97 10.10 15.04
CA GLY A 17 -20.77 9.24 14.16
C GLY A 17 -21.96 9.96 13.53
N LYS A 18 -21.89 11.29 13.38
CA LYS A 18 -22.94 12.16 12.85
C LYS A 18 -22.60 12.75 11.47
N ALA A 19 -21.42 12.45 10.95
CA ALA A 19 -21.03 12.93 9.63
C ALA A 19 -21.98 12.38 8.55
N PRO A 20 -22.52 13.23 7.66
CA PRO A 20 -23.34 12.77 6.55
C PRO A 20 -22.49 12.03 5.51
N SER A 21 -23.12 11.17 4.71
CA SER A 21 -22.52 10.65 3.47
C SER A 21 -22.22 11.78 2.49
N GLU A 22 -21.29 11.55 1.57
CA GLU A 22 -20.86 12.53 0.54
C GLU A 22 -20.33 13.84 1.16
N MET A 23 -19.74 13.74 2.35
CA MET A 23 -19.17 14.87 3.05
C MET A 23 -17.91 15.37 2.33
N HIS A 24 -17.82 16.68 2.14
CA HIS A 24 -16.64 17.33 1.55
C HIS A 24 -15.85 18.12 2.59
N VAL A 25 -14.55 17.87 2.63
CA VAL A 25 -13.54 18.61 3.40
C VAL A 25 -12.55 19.20 2.41
N GLU A 26 -12.42 20.53 2.35
CA GLU A 26 -11.57 21.20 1.35
C GLU A 26 -10.06 21.03 1.61
N GLY A 27 -9.66 20.93 2.88
CA GLY A 27 -8.27 20.81 3.30
C GLY A 27 -7.91 19.41 3.80
N GLY A 28 -6.81 19.31 4.55
CA GLY A 28 -6.41 18.09 5.22
C GLY A 28 -7.22 17.81 6.48
N LEU A 29 -7.54 16.54 6.73
CA LEU A 29 -8.30 16.06 7.87
C LEU A 29 -7.42 15.19 8.76
N ASN A 30 -7.20 15.62 10.01
CA ASN A 30 -6.42 14.87 10.99
C ASN A 30 -7.33 14.12 11.98
N LEU A 31 -7.29 12.79 11.90
CA LEU A 31 -7.94 11.84 12.78
C LEU A 31 -6.92 10.92 13.49
N ARG A 32 -5.64 11.29 13.49
CA ARG A 32 -4.56 10.56 14.12
C ARG A 32 -4.89 10.15 15.55
N GLY A 33 -4.59 8.90 15.88
CA GLY A 33 -4.73 8.33 17.21
C GLY A 33 -6.17 8.23 17.70
N CYS A 34 -7.17 8.37 16.82
CA CYS A 34 -8.57 8.18 17.18
C CYS A 34 -8.89 6.69 17.32
N THR A 35 -8.38 6.07 18.39
CA THR A 35 -8.45 4.62 18.64
C THR A 35 -9.87 4.09 18.80
N SER A 36 -10.88 4.95 19.03
CA SER A 36 -12.30 4.58 19.09
C SER A 36 -13.03 4.71 17.74
N LEU A 37 -12.40 5.30 16.71
CA LEU A 37 -13.00 5.47 15.38
C LEU A 37 -13.18 4.09 14.72
N LYS A 38 -14.41 3.78 14.32
CA LYS A 38 -14.76 2.47 13.73
C LYS A 38 -14.97 2.51 12.23
N SER A 39 -15.40 3.65 11.70
CA SER A 39 -15.72 3.87 10.29
C SER A 39 -15.70 5.36 9.98
N LEU A 40 -15.47 5.69 8.71
CA LEU A 40 -15.68 7.02 8.14
C LEU A 40 -17.03 7.04 7.38
N PRO A 41 -17.61 8.21 7.09
CA PRO A 41 -18.82 8.29 6.26
C PRO A 41 -18.55 7.84 4.82
N GLU A 42 -19.54 7.18 4.21
CA GLU A 42 -19.54 6.82 2.78
C GLU A 42 -19.38 8.06 1.89
N GLY A 43 -18.60 7.95 0.81
CA GLY A 43 -18.37 9.07 -0.13
C GLY A 43 -17.59 10.24 0.46
N LEU A 44 -16.81 10.03 1.54
CA LEU A 44 -15.99 11.09 2.12
C LEU A 44 -14.98 11.62 1.09
N HIS A 45 -14.99 12.93 0.88
CA HIS A 45 -14.05 13.60 -0.02
C HIS A 45 -13.16 14.57 0.77
N VAL A 46 -11.87 14.26 0.85
CA VAL A 46 -10.84 15.10 1.49
C VAL A 46 -9.97 15.71 0.39
N GLY A 47 -9.97 17.05 0.29
CA GLY A 47 -9.22 17.78 -0.74
C GLY A 47 -7.71 17.80 -0.50
N GLY A 48 -7.28 17.70 0.76
CA GLY A 48 -5.88 17.57 1.16
C GLY A 48 -5.56 16.17 1.69
N ASP A 49 -4.73 16.14 2.72
CA ASP A 49 -4.24 14.91 3.35
C ASP A 49 -5.23 14.32 4.35
N LEU A 50 -5.25 13.00 4.50
CA LEU A 50 -6.06 12.30 5.50
C LEU A 50 -5.15 11.48 6.42
N ASP A 51 -4.99 11.95 7.66
CA ASP A 51 -4.19 11.29 8.69
C ASP A 51 -5.09 10.45 9.59
N LEU A 52 -4.97 9.13 9.49
CA LEU A 52 -5.65 8.14 10.32
C LEU A 52 -4.65 7.28 11.10
N GLU A 53 -3.38 7.69 11.20
CA GLU A 53 -2.35 6.90 11.86
C GLU A 53 -2.81 6.50 13.27
N GLY A 54 -2.69 5.21 13.61
CA GLY A 54 -3.02 4.69 14.92
C GLY A 54 -4.53 4.63 15.21
N CYS A 55 -5.40 4.71 14.22
CA CYS A 55 -6.84 4.43 14.37
C CYS A 55 -7.10 2.92 14.51
N THR A 56 -6.67 2.35 15.64
CA THR A 56 -6.61 0.89 15.87
C THR A 56 -7.97 0.17 15.90
N SER A 57 -9.10 0.87 16.03
CA SER A 57 -10.45 0.27 15.91
C SER A 57 -11.05 0.34 14.50
N LEU A 58 -10.40 1.01 13.55
CA LEU A 58 -10.87 1.13 12.18
C LEU A 58 -10.74 -0.24 11.49
N LYS A 59 -11.85 -0.78 10.99
CA LYS A 59 -11.90 -2.14 10.42
C LYS A 59 -11.92 -2.17 8.90
N SER A 60 -12.46 -1.12 8.28
CA SER A 60 -12.61 -0.94 6.84
C SER A 60 -12.69 0.55 6.53
N MET A 61 -12.28 0.93 5.32
CA MET A 61 -12.55 2.27 4.79
C MET A 61 -13.90 2.28 4.05
N PRO A 62 -14.57 3.45 3.94
CA PRO A 62 -15.82 3.58 3.22
C PRO A 62 -15.63 3.48 1.70
N GLU A 63 -16.69 3.07 1.00
CA GLU A 63 -16.75 3.16 -0.45
C GLU A 63 -16.81 4.63 -0.90
N GLY A 64 -16.28 4.90 -2.10
CA GLY A 64 -16.25 6.25 -2.65
C GLY A 64 -15.33 7.24 -1.92
N LEU A 65 -14.40 6.76 -1.08
CA LEU A 65 -13.39 7.59 -0.44
C LEU A 65 -12.49 8.25 -1.49
N TYR A 66 -12.38 9.57 -1.43
CA TYR A 66 -11.44 10.36 -2.23
C TYR A 66 -10.49 11.14 -1.32
N VAL A 67 -9.18 11.03 -1.56
CA VAL A 67 -8.14 11.81 -0.88
C VAL A 67 -7.26 12.49 -1.92
N GLY A 68 -7.27 13.83 -1.94
CA GLY A 68 -6.49 14.62 -2.89
C GLY A 68 -4.99 14.65 -2.58
N GLY A 69 -4.62 14.49 -1.31
CA GLY A 69 -3.23 14.43 -0.83
C GLY A 69 -2.78 13.02 -0.46
N TRP A 70 -1.98 12.91 0.60
CA TRP A 70 -1.58 11.60 1.15
C TRP A 70 -2.62 11.02 2.09
N LEU A 71 -2.65 9.69 2.18
CA LEU A 71 -3.48 8.92 3.10
C LEU A 71 -2.58 8.09 4.02
N ASP A 72 -2.61 8.37 5.32
CA ASP A 72 -1.84 7.64 6.33
C ASP A 72 -2.78 6.78 7.17
N LEU A 73 -2.56 5.48 7.12
CA LEU A 73 -3.23 4.45 7.89
C LEU A 73 -2.22 3.65 8.73
N GLU A 74 -0.98 4.15 8.91
CA GLU A 74 0.07 3.46 9.68
C GLU A 74 -0.50 3.01 11.03
N GLY A 75 -0.26 1.75 11.39
CA GLY A 75 -0.68 1.20 12.68
C GLY A 75 -2.19 1.05 12.84
N CYS A 76 -3.00 1.12 11.78
CA CYS A 76 -4.41 0.73 11.81
C CYS A 76 -4.53 -0.80 11.89
N THR A 77 -4.20 -1.36 13.05
CA THR A 77 -3.99 -2.81 13.25
C THR A 77 -5.25 -3.66 13.09
N SER A 78 -6.45 -3.08 13.20
CA SER A 78 -7.72 -3.78 12.96
C SER A 78 -8.23 -3.69 11.51
N LEU A 79 -7.56 -2.93 10.64
CA LEU A 79 -7.97 -2.73 9.25
C LEU A 79 -7.82 -4.03 8.49
N LYS A 80 -8.90 -4.53 7.88
CA LYS A 80 -8.92 -5.85 7.20
C LYS A 80 -8.97 -5.75 5.69
N SER A 81 -9.55 -4.68 5.15
CA SER A 81 -9.75 -4.48 3.72
C SER A 81 -9.82 -2.99 3.39
N MET A 82 -9.42 -2.70 2.17
CA MET A 82 -9.53 -1.40 1.51
C MET A 82 -10.70 -1.44 0.49
N PRO A 83 -11.37 -0.31 0.21
CA PRO A 83 -12.58 -0.23 -0.59
C PRO A 83 -12.23 -0.17 -2.08
N GLU A 84 -13.14 -0.63 -2.93
CA GLU A 84 -12.95 -0.54 -4.38
C GLU A 84 -13.03 0.92 -4.84
N GLY A 85 -12.30 1.27 -5.89
CA GLY A 85 -12.31 2.63 -6.45
C GLY A 85 -11.72 3.71 -5.54
N LEU A 86 -10.93 3.34 -4.52
CA LEU A 86 -10.15 4.29 -3.72
C LEU A 86 -9.21 5.11 -4.62
N TYR A 87 -9.28 6.44 -4.47
CA TYR A 87 -8.33 7.37 -5.09
C TYR A 87 -7.49 8.08 -4.04
N VAL A 88 -6.16 8.03 -4.22
CA VAL A 88 -5.18 8.78 -3.41
C VAL A 88 -4.26 9.56 -4.35
N GLY A 89 -4.34 10.89 -4.30
CA GLY A 89 -3.53 11.77 -5.15
C GLY A 89 -2.05 11.86 -4.77
N GLY A 90 -1.69 11.41 -3.57
CA GLY A 90 -0.32 11.34 -3.06
C GLY A 90 0.12 9.93 -2.70
N SER A 91 0.89 9.81 -1.62
CA SER A 91 1.34 8.52 -1.07
C SER A 91 0.27 7.88 -0.18
N LEU A 92 0.29 6.55 -0.10
CA LEU A 92 -0.55 5.74 0.77
C LEU A 92 0.34 4.98 1.75
N ASP A 93 0.19 5.25 3.05
CA ASP A 93 0.85 4.49 4.11
C ASP A 93 -0.14 3.51 4.76
N LEU A 94 0.14 2.22 4.67
CA LEU A 94 -0.58 1.11 5.29
C LEU A 94 0.36 0.30 6.19
N SER A 95 1.51 0.86 6.57
CA SER A 95 2.51 0.16 7.34
C SER A 95 1.95 -0.30 8.68
N LYS A 96 2.35 -1.50 9.11
CA LYS A 96 1.91 -2.16 10.35
C LYS A 96 0.38 -2.35 10.44
N CYS A 97 -0.35 -2.32 9.32
CA CYS A 97 -1.73 -2.80 9.24
C CYS A 97 -1.78 -4.34 9.27
N ASN A 98 -1.42 -4.94 10.41
CA ASN A 98 -1.16 -6.38 10.51
C ASN A 98 -2.39 -7.27 10.25
N SER A 99 -3.61 -6.73 10.28
CA SER A 99 -4.84 -7.46 9.93
C SER A 99 -5.25 -7.35 8.46
N LEU A 100 -4.55 -6.52 7.66
CA LEU A 100 -4.88 -6.27 6.27
C LEU A 100 -4.59 -7.53 5.45
N LYS A 101 -5.62 -8.04 4.77
CA LYS A 101 -5.52 -9.30 4.02
C LYS A 101 -5.44 -9.11 2.51
N ARG A 102 -5.97 -8.01 2.01
CA ARG A 102 -6.06 -7.67 0.58
C ARG A 102 -6.17 -6.16 0.38
N LEU A 103 -5.67 -5.70 -0.76
CA LEU A 103 -5.97 -4.39 -1.35
C LEU A 103 -7.07 -4.58 -2.42
N PRO A 104 -7.82 -3.53 -2.78
CA PRO A 104 -8.83 -3.57 -3.84
C PRO A 104 -8.20 -3.75 -5.22
N GLU A 105 -8.97 -4.32 -6.15
CA GLU A 105 -8.53 -4.44 -7.54
C GLU A 105 -8.37 -3.06 -8.19
N GLY A 106 -7.35 -2.89 -9.04
CA GLY A 106 -7.12 -1.61 -9.72
C GLY A 106 -6.76 -0.43 -8.82
N LEU A 107 -6.24 -0.70 -7.60
CA LEU A 107 -5.72 0.36 -6.72
C LEU A 107 -4.68 1.22 -7.45
N HIS A 108 -4.90 2.53 -7.42
CA HIS A 108 -4.03 3.51 -8.05
C HIS A 108 -3.45 4.49 -7.02
N VAL A 109 -2.13 4.49 -6.87
CA VAL A 109 -1.39 5.39 -5.97
C VAL A 109 -0.39 6.18 -6.81
N GLU A 110 -0.56 7.49 -6.89
CA GLU A 110 0.35 8.38 -7.63
C GLU A 110 1.73 8.49 -6.96
N GLY A 111 1.76 8.42 -5.62
CA GLY A 111 2.98 8.48 -4.81
C GLY A 111 3.54 7.11 -4.42
N ASN A 112 4.14 7.05 -3.23
CA ASN A 112 4.65 5.80 -2.67
C ASN A 112 3.50 4.99 -2.05
N LEU A 113 3.61 3.66 -2.12
CA LEU A 113 2.76 2.73 -1.39
C LEU A 113 3.62 2.02 -0.33
N ASN A 114 3.36 2.32 0.94
CA ASN A 114 4.05 1.70 2.06
C ASN A 114 3.19 0.61 2.68
N LEU A 115 3.61 -0.65 2.58
CA LEU A 115 2.98 -1.81 3.19
C LEU A 115 3.90 -2.48 4.22
N PHE A 116 4.96 -1.79 4.67
CA PHE A 116 5.92 -2.28 5.64
C PHE A 116 5.24 -3.02 6.79
N GLY A 117 5.64 -4.25 7.06
CA GLY A 117 5.14 -5.05 8.17
C GLY A 117 3.68 -5.48 8.05
N CYS A 118 3.03 -5.41 6.88
CA CYS A 118 1.70 -6.00 6.64
C CYS A 118 1.73 -7.54 6.68
N THR A 119 1.90 -8.11 7.87
CA THR A 119 2.16 -9.55 8.06
C THR A 119 1.02 -10.49 7.69
N SER A 120 -0.22 -10.01 7.54
CA SER A 120 -1.35 -10.83 7.06
C SER A 120 -1.64 -10.73 5.56
N LEU A 121 -0.95 -9.83 4.85
CA LEU A 121 -1.15 -9.62 3.42
C LEU A 121 -0.56 -10.80 2.64
N LYS A 122 -1.38 -11.43 1.78
CA LYS A 122 -0.98 -12.67 1.07
C LYS A 122 -0.62 -12.45 -0.40
N SER A 123 -1.21 -11.43 -1.02
CA SER A 123 -0.99 -11.07 -2.41
C SER A 123 -1.34 -9.60 -2.62
N LEU A 124 -0.76 -9.00 -3.65
CA LEU A 124 -1.22 -7.72 -4.19
C LEU A 124 -2.23 -7.98 -5.33
N PRO A 125 -3.17 -7.04 -5.57
CA PRO A 125 -4.20 -7.17 -6.59
C PRO A 125 -3.62 -6.99 -8.00
N GLU A 126 -4.29 -7.56 -9.00
CA GLU A 126 -3.93 -7.32 -10.41
C GLU A 126 -4.21 -5.86 -10.79
N GLY A 127 -3.43 -5.32 -11.71
CA GLY A 127 -3.58 -3.92 -12.14
C GLY A 127 -3.20 -2.86 -11.09
N LEU A 128 -2.53 -3.24 -10.00
CA LEU A 128 -1.97 -2.29 -9.03
C LEU A 128 -1.00 -1.31 -9.73
N HIS A 129 -1.26 0.00 -9.58
CA HIS A 129 -0.38 1.05 -10.05
C HIS A 129 0.28 1.79 -8.88
N VAL A 130 1.62 1.91 -8.91
CA VAL A 130 2.40 2.70 -7.95
C VAL A 130 3.31 3.66 -8.71
N GLY A 131 2.99 4.95 -8.64
CA GLY A 131 3.75 6.02 -9.29
C GLY A 131 5.06 6.37 -8.59
N GLY A 132 5.25 5.93 -7.34
CA GLY A 132 6.49 6.04 -6.57
C GLY A 132 7.11 4.67 -6.25
N SER A 133 7.54 4.51 -5.01
CA SER A 133 8.15 3.28 -4.49
C SER A 133 7.12 2.39 -3.82
N LEU A 134 7.37 1.08 -3.84
CA LEU A 134 6.58 0.07 -3.15
C LEU A 134 7.42 -0.58 -2.05
N ASP A 135 7.01 -0.36 -0.80
CA ASP A 135 7.65 -0.97 0.35
C ASP A 135 6.81 -2.16 0.85
N LEU A 136 7.33 -3.38 0.70
CA LEU A 136 6.73 -4.61 1.22
C LEU A 136 7.60 -5.24 2.31
N TYR A 137 8.59 -4.52 2.83
CA TYR A 137 9.52 -5.04 3.81
C TYR A 137 8.77 -5.69 4.97
N GLY A 138 9.16 -6.92 5.34
CA GLY A 138 8.55 -7.64 6.46
C GLY A 138 7.11 -8.10 6.22
N CYS A 139 6.60 -8.11 4.97
CA CYS A 139 5.34 -8.75 4.62
C CYS A 139 5.51 -10.29 4.61
N THR A 140 5.61 -10.88 5.80
CA THR A 140 6.01 -12.29 5.97
C THR A 140 5.05 -13.32 5.39
N SER A 141 3.76 -12.98 5.20
CA SER A 141 2.76 -13.87 4.57
C SER A 141 2.58 -13.65 3.08
N LEU A 142 3.27 -12.67 2.48
CA LEU A 142 3.14 -12.36 1.07
C LEU A 142 3.74 -13.50 0.24
N LYS A 143 2.92 -14.11 -0.62
CA LYS A 143 3.33 -15.28 -1.40
C LYS A 143 3.67 -14.97 -2.84
N ARG A 144 2.96 -14.01 -3.44
CA ARG A 144 3.03 -13.68 -4.87
C ARG A 144 2.79 -12.20 -5.09
N LEU A 145 3.49 -11.66 -6.08
CA LEU A 145 3.20 -10.36 -6.69
C LEU A 145 2.40 -10.59 -8.00
N PRO A 146 1.55 -9.64 -8.42
CA PRO A 146 0.77 -9.71 -9.66
C PRO A 146 1.65 -9.56 -10.90
N GLU A 147 1.17 -10.08 -12.03
CA GLU A 147 1.80 -9.82 -13.32
C GLU A 147 1.56 -8.36 -13.75
N GLY A 148 2.45 -7.82 -14.59
CA GLY A 148 2.36 -6.45 -15.09
C GLY A 148 2.60 -5.37 -14.04
N LEU A 149 3.07 -5.72 -12.84
CA LEU A 149 3.34 -4.76 -11.77
C LEU A 149 4.40 -3.75 -12.19
N HIS A 150 4.02 -2.48 -12.25
CA HIS A 150 4.89 -1.38 -12.66
C HIS A 150 5.16 -0.41 -11.50
N ILE A 151 6.43 -0.21 -11.17
CA ILE A 151 6.90 0.61 -10.05
C ILE A 151 7.94 1.60 -10.58
N LYS A 152 7.67 2.91 -10.49
CA LYS A 152 8.65 3.93 -10.94
C LYS A 152 9.80 4.15 -9.96
N GLY A 153 9.58 3.81 -8.69
CA GLY A 153 10.53 3.97 -7.60
C GLY A 153 11.29 2.68 -7.30
N TRP A 154 11.59 2.51 -6.02
CA TRP A 154 12.23 1.30 -5.48
C TRP A 154 11.17 0.25 -5.10
N LEU A 155 11.57 -1.01 -5.13
CA LEU A 155 10.79 -2.14 -4.62
C LEU A 155 11.57 -2.76 -3.46
N TYR A 156 10.98 -2.78 -2.26
CA TYR A 156 11.56 -3.40 -1.07
C TYR A 156 10.83 -4.69 -0.73
N LEU A 157 11.55 -5.80 -0.66
CA LEU A 157 11.03 -7.16 -0.45
C LEU A 157 11.77 -7.91 0.67
N GLU A 158 12.72 -7.27 1.36
CA GLU A 158 13.42 -7.91 2.47
C GLU A 158 12.44 -8.33 3.57
N GLY A 159 12.64 -9.50 4.13
CA GLY A 159 11.74 -10.09 5.12
C GLY A 159 10.42 -10.63 4.55
N CYS A 160 10.21 -10.64 3.23
CA CYS A 160 9.11 -11.36 2.58
C CYS A 160 9.38 -12.88 2.54
N SER A 161 9.47 -13.51 3.71
CA SER A 161 9.92 -14.90 3.86
C SER A 161 9.04 -15.96 3.20
N SER A 162 7.78 -15.65 2.85
CA SER A 162 6.87 -16.57 2.15
C SER A 162 6.80 -16.32 0.64
N LEU A 163 7.53 -15.33 0.12
CA LEU A 163 7.47 -14.98 -1.30
C LEU A 163 8.13 -16.08 -2.13
N GLU A 164 7.34 -16.71 -2.99
CA GLU A 164 7.78 -17.91 -3.71
C GLU A 164 8.63 -17.57 -4.94
N ARG A 165 8.23 -16.51 -5.67
CA ARG A 165 8.92 -16.00 -6.88
C ARG A 165 8.46 -14.58 -7.22
N LEU A 166 9.23 -13.93 -8.08
CA LEU A 166 8.80 -12.70 -8.76
C LEU A 166 7.96 -13.01 -10.01
N PRO A 167 7.08 -12.09 -10.46
CA PRO A 167 6.32 -12.27 -11.69
C PRO A 167 7.19 -12.02 -12.93
N TYR A 168 6.80 -12.59 -14.07
CA TYR A 168 7.55 -12.46 -15.33
C TYR A 168 7.42 -11.08 -15.98
N SER A 169 6.44 -10.28 -15.61
CA SER A 169 6.21 -8.96 -16.22
C SER A 169 6.31 -7.82 -15.21
N ILE A 170 7.13 -8.00 -14.17
CA ILE A 170 7.46 -6.94 -13.22
C ILE A 170 8.39 -5.90 -13.85
N HIS A 171 8.06 -4.63 -13.66
CA HIS A 171 8.90 -3.51 -14.06
C HIS A 171 9.19 -2.60 -12.87
N VAL A 172 10.48 -2.40 -12.58
CA VAL A 172 10.96 -1.50 -11.53
C VAL A 172 12.00 -0.56 -12.14
N GLU A 173 11.69 0.73 -12.21
CA GLU A 173 12.58 1.71 -12.86
C GLU A 173 13.85 2.01 -12.04
N ARG A 174 13.81 1.84 -10.71
CA ARG A 174 15.00 1.99 -9.84
C ARG A 174 15.63 0.64 -9.52
N CYS A 175 15.59 0.22 -8.26
CA CYS A 175 16.22 -1.01 -7.80
C CYS A 175 15.24 -1.85 -6.98
N VAL A 176 15.45 -3.16 -7.07
CA VAL A 176 14.82 -4.17 -6.22
C VAL A 176 15.76 -4.49 -5.06
N TRP A 177 15.23 -4.36 -3.86
CA TRP A 177 15.86 -4.77 -2.61
C TRP A 177 15.17 -6.04 -2.11
N CYS A 178 15.96 -7.07 -1.82
CA CYS A 178 15.46 -8.35 -1.35
C CYS A 178 16.56 -9.15 -0.67
N ASP A 179 16.14 -10.16 0.11
CA ASP A 179 17.05 -11.06 0.79
C ASP A 179 17.82 -11.95 -0.20
N GLU A 180 19.07 -12.28 0.13
CA GLU A 180 19.86 -13.21 -0.68
C GLU A 180 19.19 -14.57 -0.83
N ASP A 181 18.47 -15.02 0.20
CA ASP A 181 17.78 -16.30 0.19
C ASP A 181 16.62 -16.32 -0.81
N LEU A 182 15.92 -15.19 -1.01
CA LEU A 182 14.93 -15.05 -2.07
C LEU A 182 15.60 -15.13 -3.45
N ILE A 183 16.72 -14.42 -3.64
CA ILE A 183 17.47 -14.50 -4.91
C ILE A 183 17.87 -15.96 -5.18
N ARG A 184 18.33 -16.69 -4.16
CA ARG A 184 18.75 -18.09 -4.27
C ARG A 184 17.60 -19.08 -4.47
N SER A 185 16.40 -18.82 -3.95
CA SER A 185 15.26 -19.74 -4.06
C SER A 185 14.58 -19.74 -5.44
N ILE A 186 14.67 -18.65 -6.20
CA ILE A 186 13.98 -18.52 -7.50
C ILE A 186 14.56 -19.52 -8.54
N PRO A 187 13.77 -20.38 -9.19
CA PRO A 187 14.26 -21.25 -10.27
C PRO A 187 14.96 -20.46 -11.38
N TYR A 188 15.95 -21.04 -12.05
CA TYR A 188 16.74 -20.28 -13.05
C TYR A 188 15.88 -19.82 -14.23
N GLU A 189 14.94 -20.65 -14.66
CA GLU A 189 13.92 -20.37 -15.67
C GLU A 189 12.95 -19.24 -15.28
N ASP A 190 12.82 -18.98 -13.98
CA ASP A 190 11.98 -17.93 -13.40
C ASP A 190 12.80 -16.67 -13.06
N LEU A 191 14.14 -16.72 -13.17
CA LEU A 191 14.96 -15.53 -12.99
C LEU A 191 14.63 -14.55 -14.11
N PRO A 192 14.38 -13.27 -13.81
CA PRO A 192 14.12 -12.24 -14.80
C PRO A 192 15.43 -11.87 -15.53
N LEU A 193 15.93 -12.77 -16.36
CA LEU A 193 17.17 -12.69 -17.15
C LEU A 193 17.14 -11.57 -18.21
N TYR A 194 15.99 -10.94 -18.43
CA TYR A 194 15.76 -9.99 -19.52
C TYR A 194 15.11 -8.66 -19.12
N MET A 195 14.91 -8.38 -17.83
CA MET A 195 14.04 -7.26 -17.41
C MET A 195 14.75 -5.96 -17.05
N GLY A 196 16.07 -5.88 -17.19
CA GLY A 196 16.82 -4.66 -16.85
C GLY A 196 16.69 -4.23 -15.38
N LEU A 197 16.21 -5.12 -14.50
CA LEU A 197 16.10 -4.89 -13.07
C LEU A 197 17.50 -4.67 -12.48
N LYS A 198 17.62 -3.65 -11.65
CA LYS A 198 18.82 -3.41 -10.84
C LYS A 198 18.60 -4.00 -9.46
N TRP A 199 19.51 -4.83 -9.02
CA TRP A 199 19.43 -5.46 -7.71
C TRP A 199 20.38 -4.78 -6.74
N TYR A 200 19.96 -4.60 -5.48
CA TYR A 200 20.86 -4.11 -4.44
C TYR A 200 22.08 -5.04 -4.26
N ASN A 201 21.84 -6.36 -4.21
CA ASN A 201 22.87 -7.39 -4.14
C ASN A 201 23.26 -7.93 -5.53
N GLN A 202 23.63 -7.04 -6.45
CA GLN A 202 23.91 -7.40 -7.85
C GLN A 202 24.98 -8.49 -7.99
N GLU A 203 26.03 -8.48 -7.15
CA GLU A 203 27.07 -9.50 -7.18
C GLU A 203 26.53 -10.92 -6.86
N THR A 204 25.63 -11.03 -5.88
CA THR A 204 24.99 -12.31 -5.51
C THR A 204 24.11 -12.81 -6.64
N PHE A 205 23.35 -11.91 -7.28
CA PHE A 205 22.56 -12.23 -8.46
C PHE A 205 23.43 -12.71 -9.63
N ASP A 206 24.50 -11.97 -9.95
CA ASP A 206 25.44 -12.31 -11.03
C ASP A 206 26.14 -13.65 -10.79
N LYS A 207 26.54 -13.95 -9.55
CA LYS A 207 27.14 -15.25 -9.17
C LYS A 207 26.17 -16.40 -9.40
N LYS A 208 24.90 -16.23 -9.05
CA LYS A 208 23.86 -17.24 -9.30
C LYS A 208 23.70 -17.51 -10.80
N LEU A 209 23.72 -16.46 -11.63
CA LEU A 209 23.66 -16.61 -13.08
C LEU A 209 24.87 -17.35 -13.66
N LYS A 210 26.08 -17.03 -13.20
CA LYS A 210 27.32 -17.63 -13.70
C LYS A 210 27.51 -19.10 -13.30
N GLY A 211 26.89 -19.55 -12.22
CA GLY A 211 26.93 -20.96 -11.77
C GLY A 211 26.00 -21.91 -12.52
N ALA A 212 25.25 -21.42 -13.51
CA ALA A 212 24.23 -22.16 -14.27
C ALA A 212 24.62 -22.46 -15.74
N LEU A 213 25.92 -22.40 -16.08
CA LEU A 213 26.46 -22.83 -17.38
C LEU A 213 27.11 -24.21 -17.32
#